data_AF-A0A2A4IQB3-F1
#
_entry.id   AF-A0A2A4IQB3-F1
#
_cell.length_a   1.000
_cell.length_b   1.000
_cell.length_c   1.000
_cell.angle_alpha   90.00
_cell.angle_beta   90.00
_cell.angle_gamma   90.00
#
_symmetry.space_group_name_H-M   'P 1'
#
loop_
_entity.id
_entity.type
_entity.pdbx_description
1 polymer ?
#
loop_
_entity_poly.entity_id
_entity_poly.type
_entity_poly.pdbx_seq_one_letter_code
_entity_poly.pdbx_strand_id
1 'polypeptide(L)'
;MPKIVQYLLILFIITFIIKIIINNIAVTIKSNNFLNKYFKDDDKLYSLEEVSKAFKLEKDHFTRLLETLEKYHYFSFFNKKGITMVKDFYSKYELKYLVRLLSKKQKLKY
;
A
#
# COMPACT_ATOMS: atom_id res chain seq x y z
N MET A 1 10.22 -37.42 17.86
CA MET A 1 10.86 -36.15 18.27
C MET A 1 10.65 -35.94 19.75
N PRO A 2 11.66 -35.46 20.50
CA PRO A 2 11.50 -35.09 21.90
C PRO A 2 10.44 -33.99 22.05
N LYS A 3 9.58 -34.07 23.07
CA LYS A 3 8.51 -33.07 23.33
C LYS A 3 9.04 -31.63 23.43
N ILE A 4 10.27 -31.47 23.92
CA ILE A 4 10.99 -30.19 24.01
C ILE A 4 11.22 -29.57 22.62
N VAL A 5 11.62 -30.38 21.63
CA VAL A 5 11.87 -29.90 20.26
C VAL A 5 10.57 -29.48 19.58
N GLN A 6 9.46 -30.20 19.84
CA GLN A 6 8.14 -29.82 19.36
C GLN A 6 7.67 -28.49 19.96
N TYR A 7 7.89 -28.28 21.25
CA TYR A 7 7.53 -27.02 21.93
C TYR A 7 8.30 -25.81 21.36
N LEU A 8 9.62 -25.96 21.14
CA LEU A 8 10.45 -24.91 20.55
C LEU A 8 10.01 -24.55 19.11
N LEU A 9 9.64 -25.56 18.31
CA LEU A 9 9.10 -25.34 16.96
C LEU A 9 7.76 -24.59 16.99
N ILE A 10 6.87 -24.96 17.90
CA ILE A 10 5.57 -24.28 18.06
C ILE A 10 5.80 -22.82 18.47
N LEU A 11 6.70 -22.56 19.42
CA LEU A 11 7.04 -21.19 19.85
C LEU A 11 7.64 -20.37 18.69
N PHE A 12 8.51 -20.97 17.88
CA PHE A 12 9.08 -20.33 16.70
C PHE A 12 7.99 -19.94 15.67
N ILE A 13 7.04 -20.84 15.39
CA ILE A 13 5.92 -20.55 14.49
C ILE A 13 5.06 -19.41 15.04
N ILE A 14 4.72 -19.44 16.33
CA ILE A 14 3.89 -18.41 16.98
C ILE A 14 4.57 -17.05 16.90
N THR A 15 5.85 -16.96 17.27
CA THR A 15 6.61 -15.69 17.19
C THR A 15 6.69 -15.16 15.75
N PHE A 16 6.85 -16.04 14.77
CA PHE A 16 6.84 -15.66 13.36
C PHE A 16 5.48 -15.11 12.91
N ILE A 17 4.38 -15.75 13.30
CA ILE A 17 3.02 -15.29 13.02
C ILE A 17 2.76 -13.92 13.66
N ILE A 18 3.13 -13.74 14.93
CA ILE A 18 2.99 -12.47 15.65
C ILE A 18 3.75 -11.36 14.91
N LYS A 19 4.98 -11.63 14.46
CA LYS A 19 5.78 -10.68 13.69
C LYS A 19 5.08 -10.24 12.39
N ILE A 20 4.47 -11.18 11.66
CA ILE A 20 3.71 -10.88 10.44
C ILE A 20 2.50 -10.00 10.75
N ILE A 21 1.76 -10.31 11.82
CA ILE A 21 0.59 -9.54 12.24
C ILE A 21 0.99 -8.10 12.58
N ILE A 22 2.01 -7.91 13.42
CA ILE A 22 2.50 -6.58 13.82
C ILE A 22 2.94 -5.77 12.61
N ASN A 23 3.67 -6.38 11.67
CA ASN A 23 4.11 -5.68 10.45
C ASN A 23 2.93 -5.21 9.60
N ASN A 24 1.90 -6.04 9.43
CA ASN A 24 0.69 -5.67 8.70
C ASN A 24 -0.10 -4.54 9.38
N ILE A 25 -0.17 -4.55 10.72
CA ILE A 25 -0.79 -3.48 11.51
C ILE A 25 -0.01 -2.17 11.31
N ALA A 26 1.31 -2.19 11.46
CA ALA A 26 2.16 -1.02 11.28
C ALA A 26 2.01 -0.41 9.88
N VAL A 27 2.01 -1.25 8.84
CA VAL A 27 1.76 -0.81 7.46
C VAL A 27 0.38 -0.17 7.32
N THR A 28 -0.65 -0.74 7.95
CA THR A 28 -2.01 -0.21 7.89
C THR A 28 -2.11 1.15 8.57
N ILE A 29 -1.53 1.31 9.76
CA ILE A 29 -1.49 2.59 10.49
C ILE A 29 -0.76 3.64 9.66
N LYS A 30 0.44 3.31 9.14
CA LYS A 30 1.24 4.21 8.30
C LYS A 30 0.47 4.66 7.05
N SER A 31 -0.19 3.72 6.39
CA SER A 31 -0.97 4.00 5.19
C SER A 31 -2.16 4.91 5.51
N ASN A 32 -2.89 4.63 6.59
CA ASN A 32 -4.02 5.45 7.00
C ASN A 32 -3.58 6.87 7.39
N ASN A 33 -2.44 7.02 8.08
CA ASN A 33 -1.89 8.33 8.42
C ASN A 33 -1.53 9.14 7.16
N PHE A 34 -0.94 8.49 6.14
CA PHE A 34 -0.64 9.14 4.86
C PHE A 34 -1.93 9.56 4.13
N LEU A 35 -2.91 8.65 4.02
CA LEU A 35 -4.21 8.93 3.40
C LEU A 35 -4.92 10.09 4.11
N ASN A 36 -4.99 10.08 5.44
CA ASN A 36 -5.64 11.14 6.21
C ASN A 36 -4.90 12.48 6.13
N LYS A 37 -3.61 12.49 5.79
CA LYS A 37 -2.84 13.72 5.61
C LYS A 37 -3.08 14.35 4.24
N TYR A 38 -3.10 13.54 3.18
CA TYR A 38 -3.11 14.03 1.79
C TYR A 38 -4.42 13.83 1.04
N PHE A 39 -5.21 12.82 1.42
CA PHE A 39 -6.41 12.37 0.71
C PHE A 39 -7.58 12.16 1.69
N LYS A 40 -8.04 13.25 2.33
CA LYS A 40 -9.07 13.19 3.38
C LYS A 40 -10.46 12.84 2.87
N ASP A 41 -10.83 13.39 1.71
CA ASP A 41 -12.18 13.32 1.16
C ASP A 41 -12.38 11.98 0.45
N ASP A 42 -13.44 11.26 0.82
CA ASP A 42 -13.77 9.94 0.29
C ASP A 42 -14.43 10.02 -1.10
N ASP A 43 -15.08 11.14 -1.40
CA ASP A 43 -15.87 11.35 -2.61
C ASP A 43 -15.11 12.15 -3.67
N LYS A 44 -14.04 12.85 -3.28
CA LYS A 44 -13.15 13.55 -4.21
C LYS A 44 -12.32 12.58 -5.07
N LEU A 45 -12.26 12.88 -6.36
CA LEU A 45 -11.24 12.36 -7.26
C LEU A 45 -10.01 13.27 -7.26
N TYR A 46 -8.85 12.69 -6.97
CA TYR A 46 -7.57 13.40 -6.90
C TYR A 46 -6.86 13.31 -8.25
N SER A 47 -6.39 14.44 -8.77
CA SER A 47 -5.69 14.44 -10.05
C SER A 47 -4.29 13.79 -9.92
N LEU A 48 -3.76 13.30 -11.03
CA LEU A 48 -2.39 12.80 -11.12
C LEU A 48 -1.36 13.76 -10.52
N GLU A 49 -1.56 15.07 -10.68
CA GLU A 49 -0.68 16.11 -10.15
C GLU A 49 -0.80 16.28 -8.63
N GLU A 50 -2.03 16.22 -8.09
CA GLU A 50 -2.24 16.23 -6.64
C GLU A 50 -1.60 15.00 -5.99
N VAL A 51 -1.78 13.84 -6.62
CA VAL A 51 -1.23 12.58 -6.14
C VAL A 51 0.30 12.60 -6.22
N SER A 52 0.90 12.98 -7.35
CA SER A 52 2.37 13.01 -7.48
C SER A 52 3.01 13.96 -6.46
N LYS A 53 2.40 15.13 -6.23
CA LYS A 53 2.83 16.08 -5.19
C LYS A 53 2.76 15.46 -3.79
N ALA A 54 1.70 14.72 -3.45
CA ALA A 54 1.59 14.03 -2.16
C ALA A 54 2.71 12.99 -1.96
N PHE A 55 3.12 12.30 -3.03
CA PHE A 55 4.24 11.37 -3.02
C PHE A 55 5.62 12.04 -3.12
N LYS A 56 5.69 13.38 -3.19
CA LYS A 56 6.92 14.16 -3.41
C LYS A 56 7.69 13.71 -4.67
N LEU A 57 6.95 13.36 -5.72
CA LEU A 57 7.52 12.93 -7.00
C LEU A 57 7.09 13.88 -8.11
N GLU A 58 7.99 14.10 -9.06
CA GLU A 58 7.62 14.70 -10.34
C GLU A 58 6.57 13.84 -11.04
N LYS A 59 5.68 14.49 -11.80
CA LYS A 59 4.56 13.84 -12.48
C LYS A 59 5.02 12.65 -13.32
N ASP A 60 6.05 12.85 -14.15
CA ASP A 60 6.58 11.81 -15.04
C ASP A 60 7.17 10.63 -14.27
N HIS A 61 7.86 10.90 -13.16
CA HIS A 61 8.40 9.85 -12.30
C HIS A 61 7.30 9.04 -11.62
N PHE A 62 6.23 9.71 -11.17
CA PHE A 62 5.08 9.03 -10.61
C PHE A 62 4.34 8.21 -11.67
N THR A 63 4.14 8.73 -12.88
CA THR A 63 3.55 7.98 -14.00
C THR A 63 4.36 6.73 -14.33
N ARG A 64 5.69 6.84 -14.46
CA ARG A 64 6.57 5.67 -14.69
C ARG A 64 6.49 4.63 -13.58
N LEU A 65 6.36 5.08 -12.32
CA LEU A 65 6.15 4.17 -11.19
C LEU A 65 4.84 3.38 -11.38
N LEU A 66 3.74 4.05 -11.73
CA LEU A 66 2.44 3.41 -11.95
C LEU A 66 2.50 2.41 -13.12
N GLU A 67 3.08 2.81 -14.25
CA GLU A 67 3.29 1.94 -15.41
C GLU A 67 4.12 0.70 -15.04
N THR A 68 5.16 0.88 -14.22
CA THR A 68 5.99 -0.23 -13.75
C THR A 68 5.17 -1.18 -12.87
N LEU A 69 4.36 -0.65 -11.95
CA LEU A 69 3.52 -1.47 -11.08
C LEU A 69 2.47 -2.25 -11.87
N GLU A 70 1.88 -1.65 -12.91
CA GLU A 70 0.94 -2.30 -13.82
C GLU A 70 1.62 -3.37 -14.68
N LYS A 71 2.77 -3.05 -15.29
CA LYS A 71 3.53 -3.98 -16.15
C LYS A 71 3.86 -5.29 -15.45
N TYR A 72 4.15 -5.23 -14.15
CA TYR A 72 4.48 -6.41 -13.35
C TYR A 72 3.30 -6.94 -12.53
N HIS A 73 2.07 -6.51 -12.84
CA HIS A 73 0.83 -6.94 -12.17
C HIS A 73 0.82 -6.75 -10.64
N TYR A 74 1.61 -5.81 -10.13
CA TYR A 74 1.62 -5.45 -8.71
C TYR A 74 0.45 -4.55 -8.32
N PHE A 75 -0.07 -3.78 -9.30
CA PHE A 75 -1.13 -2.82 -9.07
C PHE A 75 -1.87 -2.55 -10.38
N SER A 76 -3.18 -2.33 -10.30
CA SER A 76 -4.01 -1.83 -11.40
C SER A 76 -4.99 -0.83 -10.82
N PHE A 77 -5.27 0.27 -11.51
CA PHE A 77 -6.32 1.20 -11.09
C PHE A 77 -7.69 0.65 -11.45
N PHE A 78 -8.57 0.58 -10.46
CA PHE A 78 -9.96 0.13 -10.59
C PHE A 78 -10.83 0.94 -9.64
N ASN A 79 -11.99 1.38 -10.12
CA ASN A 79 -12.99 1.98 -9.23
C ASN A 79 -13.60 0.92 -8.29
N LYS A 80 -14.43 1.35 -7.33
CA LYS A 80 -15.15 0.46 -6.40
C LYS A 80 -16.00 -0.63 -7.09
N LYS A 81 -16.33 -0.46 -8.38
CA LYS A 81 -17.11 -1.41 -9.20
C LYS A 81 -16.22 -2.34 -10.06
N GLY A 82 -14.89 -2.25 -9.94
CA GLY A 82 -13.95 -3.09 -10.68
C GLY A 82 -13.65 -2.61 -12.11
N ILE A 83 -14.06 -1.40 -12.50
CA ILE A 83 -13.84 -0.85 -13.84
C ILE A 83 -12.52 -0.08 -13.83
N THR A 84 -11.65 -0.35 -14.82
CA THR A 84 -10.39 0.38 -15.03
C THR A 84 -10.67 1.86 -15.30
N MET A 85 -10.13 2.73 -14.45
CA MET A 85 -10.31 4.18 -14.54
C MET A 85 -9.25 4.83 -15.45
N VAL A 86 -9.57 6.03 -15.94
CA VAL A 86 -8.63 6.90 -16.67
C VAL A 86 -7.52 7.35 -15.71
N LYS A 87 -6.26 7.19 -16.11
CA LYS A 87 -5.04 7.38 -15.29
C LYS A 87 -4.76 8.83 -14.84
N ASP A 88 -5.67 9.75 -15.10
CA ASP A 88 -5.53 11.16 -14.73
C ASP A 88 -6.18 11.49 -13.39
N PHE A 89 -7.07 10.63 -12.90
CA PHE A 89 -7.83 10.84 -11.66
C PHE A 89 -7.93 9.57 -10.82
N TYR A 90 -7.79 9.74 -9.50
CA TYR A 90 -7.68 8.66 -8.54
C TYR A 90 -8.65 8.83 -7.38
N SER A 91 -9.43 7.80 -7.09
CA SER A 91 -10.24 7.78 -5.88
C SER A 91 -9.39 7.48 -4.65
N LYS A 92 -9.83 7.92 -3.46
CA LYS A 92 -9.18 7.55 -2.19
C LYS A 92 -9.12 6.02 -2.00
N TYR A 93 -10.10 5.29 -2.53
CA TYR A 93 -10.12 3.83 -2.51
C TYR A 93 -8.89 3.25 -3.23
N GLU A 94 -8.61 3.66 -4.46
CA GLU A 94 -7.43 3.20 -5.21
C GLU A 94 -6.12 3.60 -4.53
N LEU A 95 -6.06 4.86 -4.06
CA LEU A 95 -4.90 5.39 -3.35
C LEU A 95 -4.62 4.59 -2.08
N LYS A 96 -5.65 4.08 -1.38
CA LYS A 96 -5.47 3.21 -0.23
C LYS A 96 -4.72 1.94 -0.56
N TYR A 97 -5.00 1.31 -1.71
CA TYR A 97 -4.27 0.12 -2.14
C TYR A 97 -2.84 0.46 -2.56
N LEU A 98 -2.65 1.55 -3.31
CA LEU A 98 -1.34 2.00 -3.75
C LEU A 98 -0.43 2.32 -2.56
N VAL A 99 -0.91 3.13 -1.61
CA VAL A 99 -0.18 3.51 -0.40
C VAL A 99 0.16 2.29 0.45
N ARG A 100 -0.76 1.33 0.57
CA ARG A 100 -0.50 0.06 1.29
C ARG A 100 0.58 -0.77 0.61
N LEU A 101 0.52 -0.91 -0.72
CA LEU A 101 1.52 -1.64 -1.50
C LEU A 101 2.92 -1.03 -1.30
N LEU A 102 3.02 0.30 -1.44
CA LEU A 102 4.28 1.03 -1.28
C LEU A 102 4.79 1.01 0.17
N SER A 103 3.88 1.03 1.15
CA SER A 103 4.21 0.92 2.58
C SER A 103 4.72 -0.47 2.95
N LYS A 104 4.14 -1.55 2.39
CA LYS A 104 4.62 -2.93 2.61
C LYS A 104 6.05 -3.13 2.12
N LYS A 105 6.41 -2.49 1.01
CA LYS A 105 7.76 -2.57 0.41
C LYS A 105 8.79 -1.69 1.13
N GLN A 106 8.45 -1.06 2.26
CA GLN A 106 9.31 -0.15 3.04
C GLN A 106 9.87 1.07 2.25
N LYS A 107 9.34 1.37 1.06
CA LYS A 107 9.88 2.43 0.18
C LYS A 107 9.37 3.84 0.48
N LEU A 108 8.34 3.99 1.31
CA LEU A 108 7.94 5.30 1.81
C LEU A 108 8.89 5.74 2.94
N LYS A 109 10.05 6.31 2.57
CA LYS A 109 10.84 7.14 3.49
C LYS A 109 10.10 8.47 3.65
N TYR A 110 9.80 8.84 4.90
CA TYR A 110 9.17 10.11 5.25
C TYR A 110 10.13 11.29 5.02
#